data_AF-A0A1V5IMU7-F1
#
_entry.id   AF-A0A1V5IMU7-F1
#
_cell.length_a   1.000
_cell.length_b   1.000
_cell.length_c   1.000
_cell.angle_alpha   90.00
_cell.angle_beta   90.00
_cell.angle_gamma   90.00
#
_symmetry.space_group_name_H-M   'P 1'
#
loop_
_entity.id
_entity.type
_entity.pdbx_description
1 polymer ?
#
loop_
_entity_poly.entity_id
_entity_poly.type
_entity_poly.pdbx_seq_one_letter_code
_entity_poly.pdbx_strand_id
1 'polypeptide(L)'
;MMHDETCPHCHGLGFIGYDVEPGDPRFGKAFLCPVIYATTWDEEMGIARHEAARLNWHNFNKTTDQAKLIQKTVANLLREGHGMAYLHGQPGLGKTLHAKSACIIAHYKYHKTARYTTQTKVMDWLRTSFDDEYGQTTYARRLKELAEIDFLVMDEVGRLNPTDFAKATWSEIVDRRYTNADTKTTIWLSNMPPEQVMDDYQVDRIKDSRFVVAHIDGLSYRQTDVRIEEDELWWQKL
;
A
#
# COMPACT_ATOMS: atom_id res chain seq x y z
N MET A 1 0.04 -27.59 -10.42
CA MET A 1 0.60 -27.13 -9.14
C MET A 1 0.09 -28.04 -8.06
N MET A 2 0.92 -28.93 -7.52
CA MET A 2 0.59 -29.69 -6.32
C MET A 2 0.97 -28.82 -5.12
N HIS A 3 0.06 -28.68 -4.16
CA HIS A 3 0.36 -28.03 -2.89
C HIS A 3 1.33 -28.91 -2.10
N ASP A 4 2.12 -28.34 -1.20
CA ASP A 4 3.09 -29.09 -0.40
C ASP A 4 2.38 -30.23 0.35
N GLU A 5 2.80 -31.48 0.11
CA GLU A 5 2.25 -32.68 0.74
C GLU A 5 2.43 -32.66 2.27
N THR A 6 3.43 -31.92 2.76
CA THR A 6 3.69 -31.74 4.19
C THR A 6 2.89 -30.59 4.82
N CYS A 7 2.05 -29.90 4.06
CA CYS A 7 1.27 -28.78 4.57
C CYS A 7 0.38 -29.23 5.74
N PRO A 8 0.49 -28.60 6.93
CA PRO A 8 -0.26 -29.02 8.13
C PRO A 8 -1.76 -28.70 8.04
N HIS A 9 -2.19 -27.98 7.00
CA HIS A 9 -3.59 -27.58 6.81
C HIS A 9 -4.31 -28.47 5.80
N CYS A 10 -3.72 -28.69 4.63
CA CYS A 10 -4.39 -29.39 3.53
C CYS A 10 -3.69 -30.67 3.08
N HIS A 11 -2.51 -31.00 3.62
CA HIS A 11 -1.77 -32.23 3.29
C HIS A 11 -1.64 -32.46 1.77
N GLY A 12 -1.21 -31.44 1.03
CA GLY A 12 -1.06 -31.49 -0.44
C GLY A 12 -2.33 -31.28 -1.27
N LEU A 13 -3.52 -31.27 -0.66
CA LEU A 13 -4.78 -31.11 -1.41
C LEU A 13 -5.02 -29.69 -1.93
N GLY A 14 -4.46 -28.68 -1.28
CA GLY A 14 -4.68 -27.27 -1.61
C GLY A 14 -6.04 -26.71 -1.15
N PHE A 15 -6.92 -27.52 -0.57
CA PHE A 15 -8.20 -27.07 -0.02
C PHE A 15 -8.39 -27.60 1.40
N ILE A 16 -9.14 -26.87 2.22
CA ILE A 16 -9.55 -27.26 3.56
C ILE A 16 -11.07 -27.17 3.70
N GLY A 17 -11.64 -28.02 4.54
CA GLY A 17 -13.00 -27.88 5.06
C GLY A 17 -12.93 -27.54 6.54
N TYR A 18 -13.89 -26.75 7.03
CA TYR A 18 -14.02 -26.49 8.46
C TYR A 18 -14.98 -27.53 9.07
N ASP A 19 -14.56 -28.17 10.16
CA ASP A 19 -15.41 -29.04 10.95
C ASP A 19 -16.26 -28.17 11.89
N VAL A 20 -17.48 -27.85 11.44
CA VAL A 20 -18.42 -26.94 12.11
C VAL A 20 -19.82 -27.54 12.14
N GLU A 21 -20.70 -27.01 12.99
CA GLU A 21 -22.08 -27.50 13.12
C GLU A 21 -22.95 -27.17 11.88
N PRO A 22 -23.96 -28.00 11.57
CA PRO A 22 -24.98 -27.69 10.56
C PRO A 22 -25.73 -26.39 10.92
N GLY A 23 -25.47 -25.33 10.16
CA GLY A 23 -25.98 -23.97 10.40
C GLY A 23 -24.90 -22.90 10.29
N ASP A 24 -23.62 -23.28 10.47
CA ASP A 24 -22.49 -22.41 10.15
C ASP A 24 -22.38 -22.22 8.63
N PRO A 25 -22.21 -20.97 8.11
CA PRO A 25 -22.07 -20.71 6.68
C PRO A 25 -20.93 -21.46 5.98
N ARG A 26 -19.98 -22.01 6.73
CA ARG A 26 -18.83 -22.79 6.23
C ARG A 26 -19.09 -24.29 6.17
N PHE A 27 -20.17 -24.78 6.77
CA PHE A 27 -20.48 -26.21 6.81
C PHE A 27 -20.56 -26.83 5.41
N GLY A 28 -19.82 -27.91 5.19
CA GLY A 28 -19.81 -28.65 3.92
C GLY A 28 -19.19 -27.90 2.73
N LYS A 29 -18.58 -26.73 2.94
CA LYS A 29 -17.90 -25.96 1.88
C LYS A 29 -16.40 -26.21 1.89
N ALA A 30 -15.81 -26.29 0.70
CA ALA A 30 -14.37 -26.30 0.52
C ALA A 30 -13.83 -24.87 0.40
N PHE A 31 -12.77 -24.59 1.14
CA PHE A 31 -12.04 -23.32 1.11
C PHE A 31 -10.63 -23.60 0.61
N LEU A 32 -10.00 -22.63 -0.05
CA LEU A 32 -8.58 -22.75 -0.41
C LEU A 32 -7.75 -22.87 0.86
N CYS A 33 -6.72 -23.71 0.82
CA CYS A 33 -5.77 -23.83 1.91
C CYS A 33 -5.20 -22.44 2.23
N PRO A 34 -5.12 -22.01 3.50
CA PRO A 34 -4.50 -20.72 3.83
C PRO A 34 -3.05 -20.64 3.33
N VAL A 35 -2.38 -21.79 3.21
CA VAL A 35 -1.02 -21.90 2.66
C VAL A 35 -0.99 -21.86 1.13
N ILE A 36 -2.11 -22.00 0.39
CA ILE A 36 -2.13 -21.78 -1.07
C ILE A 36 -1.74 -20.33 -1.40
N TYR A 37 -2.23 -19.38 -0.59
CA TYR A 37 -1.88 -17.98 -0.73
C TYR A 37 -0.46 -17.67 -0.19
N ALA A 38 0.21 -18.65 0.44
CA ALA A 38 1.63 -18.58 0.82
C ALA A 38 2.60 -18.82 -0.33
N THR A 39 2.15 -19.50 -1.39
CA THR A 39 3.05 -19.97 -2.45
C THR A 39 3.20 -19.00 -3.61
N THR A 40 2.32 -18.01 -3.75
CA THR A 40 2.41 -16.98 -4.80
C THR A 40 2.48 -15.60 -4.15
N TRP A 41 3.70 -15.07 -4.07
CA TRP A 41 3.94 -13.68 -3.66
C TRP A 41 3.90 -12.81 -4.91
N ASP A 42 3.02 -11.81 -4.93
CA ASP A 42 2.98 -10.85 -6.04
C ASP A 42 4.10 -9.80 -5.90
N GLU A 43 5.19 -10.00 -6.64
CA GLU A 43 6.32 -9.06 -6.70
C GLU A 43 5.90 -7.70 -7.30
N GLU A 44 4.81 -7.62 -8.07
CA GLU A 44 4.32 -6.35 -8.62
C GLU A 44 3.77 -5.40 -7.55
N MET A 45 3.49 -5.91 -6.34
CA MET A 45 3.20 -5.07 -5.18
C MET A 45 4.37 -4.16 -4.80
N GLY A 46 5.60 -4.45 -5.24
CA GLY A 46 6.78 -3.65 -4.91
C GLY A 46 7.22 -3.75 -3.44
N ILE A 47 6.77 -4.79 -2.74
CA ILE A 47 7.18 -5.15 -1.38
C ILE A 47 7.79 -6.55 -1.46
N ALA A 48 9.01 -6.72 -0.94
CA ALA A 48 9.64 -8.04 -0.95
C ALA A 48 9.02 -8.94 0.12
N ARG A 49 8.89 -10.25 -0.14
CA ARG A 49 8.30 -11.21 0.82
C ARG A 49 8.98 -11.19 2.20
N HIS A 50 10.31 -11.12 2.23
CA HIS A 50 11.06 -11.06 3.49
C HIS A 50 10.83 -9.74 4.26
N GLU A 51 10.53 -8.65 3.54
CA GLU A 51 10.15 -7.40 4.17
C GLU A 51 8.74 -7.52 4.78
N ALA A 52 7.81 -8.13 4.04
CA ALA A 52 6.44 -8.33 4.49
C ALA A 52 6.34 -9.17 5.77
N ALA A 53 7.18 -10.20 5.91
CA ALA A 53 7.29 -11.05 7.10
C ALA A 53 7.62 -10.27 8.39
N ARG A 54 8.29 -9.11 8.24
CA ARG A 54 8.64 -8.22 9.35
C ARG A 54 7.62 -7.12 9.61
N LEU A 55 6.61 -7.01 8.75
CA LEU A 55 5.46 -6.16 9.00
C LEU A 55 4.53 -6.88 9.97
N ASN A 56 3.89 -6.14 10.87
CA ASN A 56 2.91 -6.74 11.76
C ASN A 56 1.72 -5.80 11.92
N TRP A 57 0.70 -5.99 11.08
CA TRP A 57 -0.50 -5.16 11.09
C TRP A 57 -1.23 -5.17 12.45
N HIS A 58 -1.26 -6.33 13.10
CA HIS A 58 -1.99 -6.54 14.35
C HIS A 58 -1.23 -6.01 15.57
N ASN A 59 0.10 -6.14 15.55
CA ASN A 59 1.01 -5.73 16.62
C ASN A 59 1.71 -4.39 16.33
N PHE A 60 1.30 -3.62 15.32
CA PHE A 60 1.76 -2.24 15.21
C PHE A 60 1.50 -1.55 16.54
N ASN A 61 2.55 -0.93 17.08
CA ASN A 61 2.56 -0.44 18.45
C ASN A 61 1.42 0.56 18.68
N LYS A 62 0.29 0.08 19.21
CA LYS A 62 -0.94 0.86 19.47
C LYS A 62 -0.78 1.86 20.62
N THR A 63 0.42 2.00 21.16
CA THR A 63 0.64 2.73 22.41
C THR A 63 0.60 4.24 22.25
N THR A 64 0.92 4.78 21.07
CA THR A 64 0.84 6.23 20.87
C THR A 64 -0.25 6.67 19.90
N ASP A 65 -0.72 7.89 20.12
CA ASP A 65 -1.83 8.47 19.38
C ASP A 65 -1.51 8.66 17.89
N GLN A 66 -0.22 8.83 17.56
CA GLN A 66 0.25 8.87 16.17
C GLN A 66 0.04 7.54 15.44
N ALA A 67 0.43 6.43 16.07
CA ALA A 67 0.26 5.10 15.48
C ALA A 67 -1.24 4.78 15.32
N LYS A 68 -2.07 5.15 16.31
CA LYS A 68 -3.53 5.05 16.22
C LYS A 68 -4.10 5.90 15.09
N LEU A 69 -3.61 7.12 14.89
CA LEU A 69 -4.04 8.01 13.82
C LEU A 69 -3.71 7.41 12.44
N ILE A 70 -2.47 6.96 12.22
CA ILE A 70 -2.07 6.28 10.98
C ILE A 70 -2.95 5.05 10.75
N GLN A 71 -3.08 4.18 11.76
CA GLN A 71 -3.86 2.95 11.64
C GLN A 71 -5.33 3.25 11.33
N LYS A 72 -5.94 4.24 12.00
CA LYS A 72 -7.32 4.66 11.75
C LYS A 72 -7.51 5.17 10.33
N THR A 73 -6.64 6.07 9.86
CA THR A 73 -6.72 6.63 8.50
C THR A 73 -6.58 5.53 7.45
N VAL A 74 -5.59 4.66 7.60
CA VAL A 74 -5.34 3.55 6.67
C VAL A 74 -6.48 2.52 6.70
N ALA A 75 -6.97 2.16 7.89
CA ALA A 75 -8.08 1.21 8.03
C ALA A 75 -9.38 1.76 7.43
N ASN A 76 -9.61 3.07 7.51
CA ASN A 76 -10.74 3.70 6.84
C ASN A 76 -10.63 3.60 5.33
N LEU A 77 -9.49 3.97 4.75
CA LEU A 77 -9.27 3.84 3.30
C LEU A 77 -9.44 2.40 2.79
N LEU A 78 -8.92 1.42 3.53
CA LEU A 78 -9.10 0.00 3.20
C LEU A 78 -10.57 -0.42 3.22
N ARG A 79 -11.37 0.12 4.14
CA ARG A 79 -12.80 -0.21 4.27
C ARG A 79 -13.64 0.44 3.18
N GLU A 80 -13.42 1.72 2.91
CA GLU A 80 -14.14 2.45 1.85
C GLU A 80 -13.72 1.93 0.47
N GLY A 81 -12.47 1.48 0.32
CA GLY A 81 -11.94 0.94 -0.92
C GLY A 81 -11.64 1.99 -1.99
N HIS A 82 -11.82 3.27 -1.67
CA HIS A 82 -11.49 4.43 -2.49
C HIS A 82 -11.11 5.63 -1.62
N GLY A 83 -10.64 6.71 -2.24
CA GLY A 83 -10.22 7.94 -1.57
C GLY A 83 -8.71 8.08 -1.47
N MET A 84 -8.26 9.14 -0.80
CA MET A 84 -6.84 9.47 -0.74
C MET A 84 -6.39 9.87 0.66
N ALA A 85 -5.13 9.62 0.97
CA ALA A 85 -4.49 10.21 2.14
C ALA A 85 -3.09 10.73 1.84
N TYR A 86 -2.74 11.81 2.53
CA TYR A 86 -1.38 12.32 2.61
C TYR A 86 -0.93 12.25 4.07
N LEU A 87 0.01 11.36 4.36
CA LEU A 87 0.55 11.17 5.70
C LEU A 87 1.94 11.80 5.74
N HIS A 88 2.11 12.85 6.54
CA HIS A 88 3.39 13.54 6.64
C HIS A 88 3.89 13.69 8.08
N GLY A 89 5.19 13.88 8.24
CA GLY A 89 5.82 14.10 9.54
C GLY A 89 7.21 13.48 9.61
N GLN A 90 7.84 13.48 10.79
CA GLN A 90 9.23 13.03 10.90
C GLN A 90 9.43 11.54 10.52
N PRO A 91 10.63 11.16 10.04
CA PRO A 91 10.98 9.77 9.80
C PRO A 91 10.90 8.92 11.08
N GLY A 92 10.62 7.62 10.93
CA GLY A 92 10.64 6.68 12.05
C GLY A 92 9.34 6.63 12.88
N LEU A 93 8.25 7.26 12.41
CA LEU A 93 6.94 7.21 13.05
C LEU A 93 6.00 6.10 12.53
N GLY A 94 6.55 5.13 11.79
CA GLY A 94 5.80 3.96 11.30
C GLY A 94 4.93 4.18 10.06
N LYS A 95 4.96 5.36 9.42
CA LYS A 95 4.17 5.68 8.20
C LYS A 95 4.34 4.61 7.10
N THR A 96 5.58 4.35 6.68
CA THR A 96 5.92 3.37 5.65
C THR A 96 5.46 1.96 6.02
N LEU A 97 5.66 1.54 7.28
CA LEU A 97 5.30 0.19 7.73
C LEU A 97 3.79 -0.05 7.65
N HIS A 98 2.99 0.91 8.12
CA HIS A 98 1.53 0.82 8.05
C HIS A 98 1.03 0.85 6.61
N ALA A 99 1.59 1.72 5.76
CA ALA A 99 1.17 1.82 4.37
C ALA A 99 1.52 0.57 3.55
N LYS A 100 2.71 -0.02 3.77
CA LYS A 100 3.07 -1.32 3.17
C LYS A 100 2.13 -2.44 3.60
N SER A 101 1.81 -2.49 4.90
CA SER A 101 0.84 -3.45 5.42
C SER A 101 -0.54 -3.26 4.81
N ALA A 102 -0.96 -2.01 4.61
CA ALA A 102 -2.20 -1.68 3.91
C ALA A 102 -2.20 -2.19 2.47
N CYS A 103 -1.10 -2.00 1.75
CA CYS A 103 -0.93 -2.49 0.38
C CYS A 103 -1.10 -4.02 0.31
N ILE A 104 -0.49 -4.75 1.25
CA ILE A 104 -0.63 -6.22 1.37
C ILE A 104 -2.08 -6.61 1.66
N ILE A 105 -2.74 -5.90 2.60
CA ILE A 105 -4.15 -6.17 2.93
C ILE A 105 -5.06 -5.88 1.73
N ALA A 106 -4.85 -4.77 1.03
CA ALA A 106 -5.61 -4.42 -0.17
C ALA A 106 -5.50 -5.52 -1.23
N HIS A 107 -4.31 -6.08 -1.43
CA HIS A 107 -4.07 -7.17 -2.37
C HIS A 107 -4.74 -8.48 -1.94
N TYR A 108 -4.36 -9.04 -0.78
CA TYR A 108 -4.77 -10.40 -0.40
C TYR A 108 -6.18 -10.48 0.17
N LYS A 109 -6.63 -9.47 0.92
CA LYS A 109 -7.96 -9.47 1.57
C LYS A 109 -9.03 -8.88 0.68
N TYR A 110 -8.72 -7.78 0.00
CA TYR A 110 -9.70 -7.03 -0.80
C TYR A 110 -9.57 -7.25 -2.31
N HIS A 111 -8.64 -8.11 -2.74
CA HIS A 111 -8.42 -8.49 -4.15
C HIS A 111 -8.23 -7.28 -5.08
N LYS A 112 -7.58 -6.22 -4.58
CA LYS A 112 -7.25 -5.03 -5.36
C LYS A 112 -5.89 -5.19 -6.03
N THR A 113 -5.72 -4.64 -7.24
CA THR A 113 -4.36 -4.44 -7.77
C THR A 113 -3.67 -3.38 -6.92
N ALA A 114 -2.74 -3.81 -6.06
CA ALA A 114 -2.08 -2.95 -5.09
C ALA A 114 -0.60 -2.81 -5.40
N ARG A 115 -0.05 -1.59 -5.26
CA ARG A 115 1.37 -1.34 -5.47
C ARG A 115 1.90 -0.34 -4.46
N TYR A 116 3.03 -0.70 -3.85
CA TYR A 116 3.92 0.19 -3.13
C TYR A 116 5.10 0.59 -4.03
N THR A 117 5.41 1.88 -4.06
CA THR A 117 6.58 2.40 -4.76
C THR A 117 7.11 3.66 -4.07
N THR A 118 8.23 4.20 -4.53
CA THR A 118 8.72 5.52 -4.12
C THR A 118 8.59 6.50 -5.28
N GLN A 119 8.48 7.79 -4.97
CA GLN A 119 8.40 8.83 -6.01
C GLN A 119 9.59 8.74 -6.97
N THR A 120 10.81 8.53 -6.45
CA THR A 120 12.03 8.36 -7.27
C THR A 120 11.92 7.21 -8.25
N LYS A 121 11.48 6.02 -7.80
CA LYS A 121 11.33 4.86 -8.69
C LYS A 121 10.32 5.11 -9.80
N VAL A 122 9.22 5.80 -9.49
CA VAL A 122 8.22 6.20 -10.50
C VAL A 122 8.82 7.18 -11.51
N MET A 123 9.54 8.20 -11.05
CA MET A 123 10.15 9.19 -11.95
C MET A 123 11.20 8.55 -12.86
N ASP A 124 12.04 7.66 -12.35
CA ASP A 124 13.02 6.93 -13.17
C ASP A 124 12.34 6.00 -14.18
N TRP A 125 11.30 5.29 -13.76
CA TRP A 125 10.51 4.44 -14.64
C TRP A 125 9.78 5.24 -15.74
N LEU A 126 9.27 6.44 -15.45
CA LEU A 126 8.66 7.30 -16.46
C LEU A 126 9.71 7.99 -17.35
N ARG A 127 10.89 8.32 -16.81
CA ARG A 127 11.98 8.94 -17.58
C ARG A 127 12.56 7.98 -18.62
N THR A 128 12.80 6.72 -18.23
CA THR A 128 13.33 5.70 -19.16
C THR A 128 12.43 5.43 -20.36
N SER A 129 11.13 5.79 -20.29
CA SER A 129 10.27 5.70 -21.48
C SER A 129 10.51 6.77 -22.53
N PHE A 130 11.21 7.88 -22.23
CA PHE A 130 11.52 8.91 -23.23
C PHE A 130 12.70 8.54 -24.15
N ASP A 131 13.53 7.59 -23.75
CA ASP A 131 14.75 7.21 -24.48
C ASP A 131 14.46 6.25 -25.66
N ASP A 132 13.21 5.79 -25.81
CA ASP A 132 12.76 4.91 -26.89
C ASP A 132 12.29 5.70 -28.14
N GLU A 133 12.41 5.09 -29.32
CA GLU A 133 11.99 5.64 -30.63
C GLU A 133 10.50 6.08 -30.68
N TYR A 134 9.68 5.59 -29.73
CA TYR A 134 8.25 5.91 -29.54
C TYR A 134 7.94 6.59 -28.19
N GLY A 135 8.90 7.28 -27.57
CA GLY A 135 8.89 7.54 -26.13
C GLY A 135 7.69 8.29 -25.54
N GLN A 136 7.04 9.18 -26.31
CA GLN A 136 5.82 9.86 -25.86
C GLN A 136 4.64 8.90 -25.63
N THR A 137 4.49 7.89 -26.49
CA THR A 137 3.39 6.90 -26.37
C THR A 137 3.64 5.96 -25.18
N THR A 138 4.89 5.57 -24.97
CA THR A 138 5.29 4.72 -23.83
C THR A 138 5.09 5.45 -22.51
N TYR A 139 5.49 6.73 -22.42
CA TYR A 139 5.26 7.56 -21.23
C TYR A 139 3.76 7.65 -20.90
N ALA A 140 2.92 8.00 -21.88
CA ALA A 140 1.49 8.15 -21.67
C ALA A 140 0.83 6.85 -21.19
N ARG A 141 1.25 5.69 -21.74
CA ARG A 141 0.78 4.38 -21.30
C ARG A 141 1.20 4.08 -19.86
N ARG A 142 2.49 4.25 -19.52
CA ARG A 142 3.01 3.98 -18.16
C ARG A 142 2.34 4.85 -17.11
N LEU A 143 2.12 6.13 -17.43
CA LEU A 143 1.43 7.03 -16.53
C LEU A 143 -0.04 6.64 -16.33
N LYS A 144 -0.72 6.22 -17.40
CA LYS A 144 -2.08 5.67 -17.31
C LYS A 144 -2.11 4.42 -16.42
N GLU A 145 -1.19 3.48 -16.63
CA GLU A 145 -1.08 2.26 -15.81
C GLU A 145 -0.91 2.60 -14.32
N LEU A 146 -0.02 3.53 -13.98
CA LEU A 146 0.15 3.99 -12.60
C LEU A 146 -1.13 4.61 -12.04
N ALA A 147 -1.81 5.44 -12.83
CA ALA A 147 -3.03 6.12 -12.43
C ALA A 147 -4.23 5.18 -12.26
N GLU A 148 -4.22 3.99 -12.85
CA GLU A 148 -5.31 3.01 -12.81
C GLU A 148 -5.17 1.95 -11.71
N ILE A 149 -4.03 1.89 -11.01
CA ILE A 149 -3.80 0.97 -9.88
C ILE A 149 -4.88 1.18 -8.81
N ASP A 150 -5.55 0.11 -8.39
CA ASP A 150 -6.66 0.18 -7.43
C ASP A 150 -6.22 0.72 -6.08
N PHE A 151 -5.06 0.29 -5.59
CA PHE A 151 -4.50 0.72 -4.32
C PHE A 151 -3.03 1.11 -4.48
N LEU A 152 -2.74 2.40 -4.59
CA LEU A 152 -1.38 2.91 -4.80
C LEU A 152 -0.83 3.54 -3.52
N VAL A 153 0.29 3.03 -3.04
CA VAL A 153 1.11 3.69 -2.02
C VAL A 153 2.36 4.25 -2.67
N MET A 154 2.60 5.54 -2.49
CA MET A 154 3.83 6.18 -2.93
C MET A 154 4.53 6.85 -1.76
N ASP A 155 5.72 6.35 -1.45
CA ASP A 155 6.58 6.83 -0.36
C ASP A 155 7.61 7.86 -0.85
N GLU A 156 8.21 8.57 0.10
CA GLU A 156 9.25 9.56 -0.10
C GLU A 156 8.84 10.73 -1.01
N VAL A 157 7.55 11.06 -1.01
CA VAL A 157 6.98 12.14 -1.81
C VAL A 157 7.60 13.47 -1.40
N GLY A 158 8.16 14.19 -2.37
CA GLY A 158 8.82 15.48 -2.19
C GLY A 158 10.32 15.40 -1.85
N ARG A 159 10.90 14.20 -1.64
CA ARG A 159 12.32 14.09 -1.23
C ARG A 159 13.31 14.51 -2.33
N LEU A 160 12.88 14.49 -3.60
CA LEU A 160 13.71 14.86 -4.74
C LEU A 160 13.82 16.37 -4.87
N ASN A 161 15.01 16.88 -5.23
CA ASN A 161 15.14 18.20 -5.86
C ASN A 161 14.55 18.07 -7.26
N PRO A 162 13.32 18.56 -7.52
CA PRO A 162 12.60 18.12 -8.70
C PRO A 162 13.05 18.96 -9.91
N THR A 163 13.48 18.29 -10.97
CA THR A 163 13.63 18.89 -12.31
C THR A 163 12.26 19.34 -12.82
N ASP A 164 12.22 20.21 -13.84
CA ASP A 164 10.95 20.65 -14.42
C ASP A 164 10.09 19.47 -14.91
N PHE A 165 10.74 18.45 -15.47
CA PHE A 165 10.10 17.19 -15.82
C PHE A 165 9.46 16.50 -14.60
N ALA A 166 10.19 16.38 -13.49
CA ALA A 166 9.67 15.74 -12.28
C ALA A 166 8.49 16.50 -11.67
N LYS A 167 8.52 17.85 -11.70
CA LYS A 167 7.41 18.70 -11.24
C LYS A 167 6.16 18.51 -12.10
N ALA A 168 6.31 18.58 -13.43
CA ALA A 168 5.21 18.40 -14.36
C ALA A 168 4.59 16.99 -14.25
N THR A 169 5.45 15.97 -14.22
CA THR A 169 5.02 14.57 -14.07
C THR A 169 4.31 14.34 -12.74
N TRP A 170 4.85 14.88 -11.65
CA TRP A 170 4.21 14.78 -10.33
C TRP A 170 2.83 15.42 -10.32
N SER A 171 2.72 16.61 -10.91
CA SER A 171 1.44 17.31 -11.02
C SER A 171 0.41 16.50 -11.80
N GLU A 172 0.83 15.86 -12.89
CA GLU A 172 -0.05 14.99 -13.68
C GLU A 172 -0.48 13.74 -12.90
N ILE A 173 0.42 13.14 -12.10
CA ILE A 173 0.08 12.02 -11.22
C ILE A 173 -0.95 12.44 -10.16
N VAL A 174 -0.74 13.58 -9.51
CA VAL A 174 -1.64 14.12 -8.48
C VAL A 174 -3.04 14.30 -9.07
N ASP A 175 -3.15 14.95 -10.22
CA ASP A 175 -4.43 15.24 -10.87
C ASP A 175 -5.16 13.98 -11.35
N ARG A 176 -4.44 13.03 -11.95
CA ARG A 176 -5.04 11.76 -12.41
C ARG A 176 -5.54 10.93 -11.23
N ARG A 177 -4.77 10.84 -10.14
CA ARG A 177 -5.18 10.08 -8.96
C ARG A 177 -6.32 10.75 -8.20
N TYR A 178 -6.33 12.09 -8.13
CA TYR A 178 -7.45 12.85 -7.58
C TYR A 178 -8.74 12.61 -8.38
N THR A 179 -8.66 12.65 -9.71
CA THR A 179 -9.81 12.36 -10.60
C THR A 179 -10.36 10.96 -10.37
N ASN A 180 -9.50 9.99 -10.06
CA ASN A 180 -9.87 8.60 -9.85
C ASN A 180 -10.25 8.26 -8.39
N ALA A 181 -10.26 9.24 -7.48
CA ALA A 181 -10.41 9.01 -6.04
C ALA A 181 -11.77 8.41 -5.63
N ASP A 182 -12.77 8.44 -6.50
CA ASP A 182 -14.08 7.82 -6.24
C ASP A 182 -14.08 6.29 -6.43
N THR A 183 -13.05 5.74 -7.09
CA THR A 183 -12.95 4.30 -7.38
C THR A 183 -11.61 3.68 -7.00
N LYS A 184 -10.59 4.52 -6.75
CA LYS A 184 -9.22 4.11 -6.46
C LYS A 184 -8.77 4.70 -5.13
N THR A 185 -7.87 3.98 -4.46
CA THR A 185 -7.25 4.40 -3.21
C THR A 185 -5.81 4.85 -3.42
N THR A 186 -5.41 6.00 -2.86
CA THR A 186 -4.02 6.46 -2.92
C THR A 186 -3.50 6.91 -1.54
N ILE A 187 -2.30 6.48 -1.18
CA ILE A 187 -1.60 6.95 0.02
C ILE A 187 -0.27 7.56 -0.40
N TRP A 188 -0.08 8.84 -0.09
CA TRP A 188 1.18 9.55 -0.24
C TRP A 188 1.85 9.72 1.11
N LEU A 189 3.13 9.37 1.19
CA LEU A 189 3.92 9.54 2.40
C LEU A 189 5.02 10.57 2.17
N SER A 190 5.11 11.56 3.06
CA SER A 190 6.13 12.61 2.99
C SER A 190 6.73 12.94 4.34
N ASN A 191 7.85 13.65 4.34
CA ASN A 191 8.37 14.33 5.52
C ASN A 191 7.98 15.82 5.54
N MET A 192 7.42 16.33 4.45
CA MET A 192 7.03 17.73 4.28
C MET A 192 5.50 17.85 4.25
N PRO A 193 4.95 19.02 4.60
CA PRO A 193 3.52 19.26 4.44
C PRO A 193 3.17 19.46 2.95
N PRO A 194 1.90 19.27 2.55
CA PRO A 194 1.48 19.33 1.14
C PRO A 194 1.88 20.62 0.42
N GLU A 195 1.87 21.76 1.11
CA GLU A 195 2.19 23.09 0.57
C GLU A 195 3.61 23.21 0.04
N GLN A 196 4.52 22.31 0.45
CA GLN A 196 5.90 22.28 -0.05
C GLN A 196 6.10 21.31 -1.22
N VAL A 197 5.11 20.46 -1.50
CA VAL A 197 5.24 19.34 -2.45
C VAL A 197 4.24 19.41 -3.60
N MET A 198 3.17 20.18 -3.45
CA MET A 198 2.10 20.32 -4.43
C MET A 198 1.89 21.79 -4.78
N ASP A 199 1.34 22.05 -5.97
CA ASP A 199 0.95 23.40 -6.39
C ASP A 199 -0.28 23.88 -5.60
N ASP A 200 -0.45 25.20 -5.47
CA ASP A 200 -1.53 25.82 -4.68
C ASP A 200 -2.94 25.28 -5.02
N TYR A 201 -3.23 25.06 -6.30
CA TYR A 201 -4.53 24.53 -6.74
C TYR A 201 -4.73 23.06 -6.33
N GLN A 202 -3.65 22.28 -6.22
CA GLN A 202 -3.71 20.89 -5.75
C GLN A 202 -3.89 20.85 -4.24
N VAL A 203 -3.20 21.72 -3.51
CA VAL A 203 -3.39 21.90 -2.06
C VAL A 203 -4.83 22.27 -1.73
N ASP A 204 -5.49 23.05 -2.59
CA ASP A 204 -6.91 23.35 -2.43
C ASP A 204 -7.79 22.11 -2.68
N ARG A 205 -7.51 21.34 -3.74
CA ARG A 205 -8.24 20.10 -4.07
C ARG A 205 -8.14 19.03 -2.98
N ILE A 206 -7.00 18.89 -2.30
CA ILE A 206 -6.83 17.91 -1.22
C ILE A 206 -7.57 18.29 0.08
N LYS A 207 -8.27 19.43 0.12
CA LYS A 207 -9.21 19.76 1.20
C LYS A 207 -10.60 19.15 1.00
N ASP A 208 -10.84 18.50 -0.15
CA ASP A 208 -12.04 17.72 -0.41
C ASP A 208 -12.22 16.59 0.61
N SER A 209 -13.47 16.31 0.98
CA SER A 209 -13.89 15.18 1.83
C SER A 209 -13.29 13.81 1.48
N ARG A 210 -12.92 13.59 0.21
CA ARG A 210 -12.32 12.34 -0.28
C ARG A 210 -10.84 12.18 0.09
N PHE A 211 -10.24 13.23 0.64
CA PHE A 211 -8.83 13.33 0.90
C PHE A 211 -8.55 13.60 2.38
N VAL A 212 -7.74 12.75 3.00
CA VAL A 212 -7.33 12.89 4.40
C VAL A 212 -5.88 13.34 4.47
N VAL A 213 -5.64 14.55 5.00
CA VAL A 213 -4.29 15.01 5.34
C VAL A 213 -4.06 14.76 6.83
N ALA A 214 -3.04 13.96 7.16
CA ALA A 214 -2.69 13.65 8.55
C ALA A 214 -1.24 14.01 8.85
N HIS A 215 -1.05 14.95 9.77
CA HIS A 215 0.24 15.27 10.34
C HIS A 215 0.56 14.30 11.48
N ILE A 216 1.65 13.56 11.33
CA ILE A 216 2.15 12.57 12.28
C ILE A 216 3.36 13.18 13.00
N ASP A 217 3.16 13.66 14.22
CA ASP A 217 4.21 14.30 15.03
C ASP A 217 4.50 13.50 16.29
N GLY A 218 5.78 13.24 16.60
CA GLY A 218 6.18 12.44 17.76
C GLY A 218 7.66 12.03 17.76
N LEU A 219 8.06 11.27 18.79
CA LEU A 219 9.41 10.72 18.91
C LEU A 219 9.62 9.55 17.94
N SER A 220 10.78 9.50 17.28
CA SER A 220 11.13 8.44 16.34
C SER A 220 11.28 7.08 17.04
N TYR A 221 10.50 6.09 16.62
CA TYR A 221 10.54 4.73 17.15
C TYR A 221 11.75 3.91 16.71
N ARG A 222 12.57 4.43 15.78
CA ARG A 222 13.82 3.75 15.39
C ARG A 222 14.83 3.65 16.54
N GLN A 223 14.60 4.36 17.64
CA GLN A 223 15.46 4.38 18.82
C GLN A 223 15.01 3.45 19.96
N THR A 224 13.86 2.79 19.82
CA THR A 224 13.38 1.81 20.80
C THR A 224 13.57 0.40 20.25
N ASP A 225 14.38 -0.43 20.92
CA ASP A 225 14.59 -1.87 20.68
C ASP A 225 13.29 -2.67 20.96
N VAL A 226 12.21 -2.35 20.26
CA VAL A 226 11.01 -3.19 20.27
C VAL A 226 11.29 -4.35 19.34
N ARG A 227 11.50 -5.55 19.91
CA ARG A 227 11.49 -6.79 19.14
C ARG A 227 10.12 -6.92 18.47
N ILE A 228 10.07 -6.65 17.17
CA ILE A 228 8.90 -6.96 16.36
C ILE A 228 8.92 -8.48 16.22
N GLU A 229 7.96 -9.17 16.84
CA GLU A 229 7.76 -10.60 16.58
C GLU A 229 7.43 -10.76 15.09
N GLU A 230 8.29 -11.49 14.38
CA GLU A 230 8.08 -11.87 13.00
C GLU A 230 6.88 -12.82 12.93
N ASP A 231 5.85 -12.43 12.18
CA ASP A 231 4.73 -13.30 11.83
C ASP A 231 4.80 -13.48 10.32
N GLU A 232 5.62 -14.46 9.89
CA GLU A 232 6.04 -14.64 8.50
C GLU A 232 4.91 -14.75 7.48
N LEU A 233 3.67 -14.96 7.95
CA LEU A 233 2.50 -15.19 7.13
C LEU A 233 1.25 -14.48 7.67
N TRP A 234 1.39 -13.37 8.42
CA TRP A 234 0.26 -12.68 9.06
C TRP A 234 -0.86 -12.30 8.09
N TRP A 235 -0.52 -12.02 6.82
CA TRP A 235 -1.49 -11.68 5.78
C TRP A 235 -2.41 -12.84 5.37
N GLN A 236 -2.09 -14.08 5.75
CA GLN A 236 -2.97 -15.24 5.56
C GLN A 236 -4.08 -15.33 6.59
N LYS A 237 -3.96 -14.59 7.69
CA LYS A 237 -4.95 -14.54 8.78
C LYS A 237 -5.97 -13.39 8.58
N LEU A 238 -5.89 -12.67 7.46
CA LEU A 238 -6.65 -11.46 7.16
C LEU A 238 -8.11 -11.71 6.80
#